data_AF-A0A9R0RXG2-F1
#
_entry.id   AF-A0A9R0RXG2-F1
#
_cell.length_a   1.000
_cell.length_b   1.000
_cell.length_c   1.000
_cell.angle_alpha   90.00
_cell.angle_beta   90.00
_cell.angle_gamma   90.00
#
_symmetry.space_group_name_H-M   'P 1'
#
loop_
_entity.id
_entity.type
_entity.pdbx_description
1 polymer ?
#
loop_
_entity_poly.entity_id
_entity_poly.type
_entity_poly.pdbx_seq_one_letter_code
_entity_poly.pdbx_strand_id
1 'polypeptide(L)'
;MAAAAAAGSDLVVVCLPSPSEEDPLHHDKKKLLEARKLSCSFQVPISSSPVDACKLLDQMIHAARVAHMDELELYFARGDDYGPFSARNELESLNLLLKTVNTLLVAANDGTKGVLQLLVDEILVRLRSVGLTDKHQMALQTENHETEDSLLKWGEQHGVKSKLQIAFFEGAGRGMLASEDIGVGDIALEIPESLIISEELLCQSDMFLALKDVNSITTETMLLLWSMRERHNSSSKFKMFFETLPSNFNTGLSFGIDALASLEGTLLFDELMQARQHLRQQYDELFPVLSTKFPEIFKQDIFSWDNFLWACELWYSNSMMVVLSSRKLTTCLIPVAGLMNHS
;
A
#
# COMPACT_ATOMS: atom_id res chain seq x y z
N MET A 1 -9.76 22.78 4.88
CA MET A 1 -9.77 24.09 5.58
C MET A 1 -9.70 23.83 7.07
N ALA A 2 -8.71 24.39 7.74
CA ALA A 2 -8.50 24.24 9.17
C ALA A 2 -9.65 24.88 9.96
N ALA A 3 -10.10 24.18 11.00
CA ALA A 3 -11.20 24.58 11.87
C ALA A 3 -10.89 25.88 12.62
N ALA A 4 -11.85 26.82 12.62
CA ALA A 4 -11.84 27.95 13.52
C ALA A 4 -12.55 27.56 14.82
N ALA A 5 -11.82 27.54 15.93
CA ALA A 5 -12.45 27.53 17.25
C ALA A 5 -13.11 28.91 17.43
N ALA A 6 -14.43 28.97 17.29
CA ALA A 6 -15.19 30.15 17.70
C ALA A 6 -15.06 30.26 19.23
N ALA A 7 -14.30 31.26 19.70
CA ALA A 7 -14.15 31.54 21.12
C ALA A 7 -15.54 31.77 21.74
N GLY A 8 -16.00 30.82 22.57
CA GLY A 8 -17.27 30.89 23.31
C GLY A 8 -18.31 29.81 23.02
N SER A 9 -18.05 28.79 22.18
CA SER A 9 -18.99 27.67 22.01
C SER A 9 -18.67 26.50 22.94
N ASP A 10 -19.65 26.04 23.72
CA ASP A 10 -19.63 24.76 24.47
C ASP A 10 -19.63 23.51 23.56
N LEU A 11 -19.26 23.70 22.29
CA LEU A 11 -19.35 22.72 21.22
C LEU A 11 -18.02 22.67 20.47
N VAL A 12 -17.67 21.47 20.04
CA VAL A 12 -16.53 21.16 19.18
C VAL A 12 -17.08 20.62 17.88
N VAL A 13 -16.60 21.11 16.75
CA VAL A 13 -17.07 20.64 15.44
C VAL A 13 -16.06 19.65 14.86
N VAL A 14 -16.50 18.42 14.63
CA VAL A 14 -15.74 17.38 13.92
C VAL A 14 -16.23 17.33 12.48
N CYS A 15 -15.37 17.67 11.54
CA CYS A 15 -15.68 17.66 10.10
C CYS A 15 -14.94 16.53 9.40
N LEU A 16 -15.68 15.60 8.81
CA LEU A 16 -15.15 14.61 7.89
C LEU A 16 -15.06 15.19 6.48
N PRO A 17 -14.08 14.76 5.66
CA PRO A 17 -14.05 15.11 4.25
C PRO A 17 -15.30 14.56 3.55
N SER A 18 -15.95 15.40 2.75
CA SER A 18 -16.97 14.94 1.81
C SER A 18 -16.34 14.07 0.72
N PRO A 19 -17.08 13.16 0.08
CA PRO A 19 -16.60 12.41 -1.08
C PRO A 19 -15.99 13.35 -2.13
N SER A 20 -14.77 13.04 -2.60
CA SER A 20 -14.07 13.86 -3.60
C SER A 20 -14.89 13.97 -4.89
N GLU A 21 -14.85 15.12 -5.57
CA GLU A 21 -15.48 15.26 -6.90
C GLU A 21 -14.77 14.41 -7.96
N GLU A 22 -13.51 14.03 -7.72
CA GLU A 22 -12.73 13.13 -8.57
C GLU A 22 -13.01 11.64 -8.31
N ASP A 23 -13.78 11.31 -7.26
CA ASP A 23 -14.18 9.94 -6.97
C ASP A 23 -15.21 9.45 -8.00
N PRO A 24 -14.95 8.37 -8.76
CA PRO A 24 -15.91 7.81 -9.71
C PRO A 24 -17.26 7.46 -9.06
N LEU A 25 -17.26 7.17 -7.75
CA LEU A 25 -18.43 6.80 -6.96
C LEU A 25 -19.05 8.02 -6.23
N HIS A 26 -18.58 9.24 -6.50
CA HIS A 26 -19.00 10.47 -5.81
C HIS A 26 -20.53 10.61 -5.73
N HIS A 27 -21.20 10.46 -6.87
CA HIS A 27 -22.65 10.64 -6.97
C HIS A 27 -23.41 9.68 -6.07
N ASP A 28 -23.05 8.39 -6.11
CA ASP A 28 -23.72 7.35 -5.34
C ASP A 28 -23.45 7.49 -3.84
N LYS A 29 -22.21 7.81 -3.45
CA LYS A 29 -21.86 8.09 -2.05
C LYS A 29 -22.63 9.28 -1.50
N LYS A 30 -22.73 10.38 -2.25
CA LYS A 30 -23.50 11.56 -1.84
C LYS A 30 -24.99 11.25 -1.68
N LYS A 31 -25.57 10.55 -2.65
CA LYS A 31 -26.97 10.10 -2.60
C LYS A 31 -27.23 9.20 -1.39
N LEU A 32 -26.28 8.33 -1.04
CA LEU A 32 -26.39 7.45 0.11
C LEU A 32 -26.30 8.21 1.45
N LEU A 33 -25.40 9.19 1.56
CA LEU A 33 -25.34 10.10 2.72
C LEU A 33 -26.68 10.82 2.92
N GLU A 34 -27.25 11.37 1.85
CA GLU A 34 -28.54 12.05 1.87
C GLU A 34 -29.69 11.11 2.26
N ALA A 35 -29.76 9.91 1.66
CA ALA A 35 -30.79 8.92 1.97
C ALA A 35 -30.76 8.49 3.44
N ARG A 36 -29.56 8.32 4.02
CA ARG A 36 -29.36 7.94 5.42
C ARG A 36 -29.37 9.12 6.39
N LYS A 37 -29.56 10.36 5.89
CA LYS A 37 -29.53 11.60 6.67
C LYS A 37 -28.22 11.76 7.48
N LEU A 38 -27.12 11.29 6.92
CA LEU A 38 -25.80 11.40 7.53
C LEU A 38 -25.18 12.77 7.18
N SER A 39 -24.60 13.42 8.19
CA SER A 39 -23.84 14.65 8.04
C SER A 39 -22.35 14.31 7.87
N CYS A 40 -21.57 15.23 7.28
CA CYS A 40 -20.10 15.21 7.36
C CYS A 40 -19.57 16.19 8.42
N SER A 41 -20.45 16.91 9.11
CA SER A 41 -20.11 17.89 10.16
C SER A 41 -20.91 17.58 11.42
N PHE A 42 -20.22 17.32 12.51
CA PHE A 42 -20.80 16.85 13.77
C PHE A 42 -20.48 17.82 14.89
N GLN A 43 -21.50 18.26 15.61
CA GLN A 43 -21.35 19.10 16.80
C GLN A 43 -21.28 18.20 18.03
N VAL A 44 -20.15 18.28 18.74
CA VAL A 44 -19.86 17.50 19.94
C VAL A 44 -19.84 18.45 21.14
N PRO A 45 -20.81 18.36 22.06
CA PRO A 45 -20.78 19.12 23.29
C PRO A 45 -19.54 18.81 24.14
N ILE A 46 -18.89 19.86 24.66
CA ILE A 46 -17.73 19.70 25.55
C ILE A 46 -18.12 18.96 26.84
N SER A 47 -19.37 19.13 27.28
CA SER A 47 -19.97 18.47 28.44
C SER A 47 -20.57 17.09 28.14
N SER A 48 -20.33 16.52 26.94
CA SER A 48 -20.87 15.21 26.57
C SER A 48 -20.48 14.13 27.57
N SER A 49 -21.47 13.33 27.99
CA SER A 49 -21.20 12.10 28.72
C SER A 49 -20.50 11.09 27.80
N PRO A 50 -19.76 10.10 28.34
CA PRO A 50 -19.17 9.04 27.52
C PRO A 50 -20.19 8.33 26.62
N VAL A 51 -21.41 8.09 27.12
CA VAL A 51 -22.48 7.43 26.35
C VAL A 51 -22.93 8.29 25.16
N ASP A 52 -23.07 9.60 25.36
CA ASP A 52 -23.48 10.50 24.28
C ASP A 52 -22.37 10.73 23.27
N ALA A 53 -21.12 10.79 23.72
CA ALA A 53 -19.94 10.84 22.86
C ALA A 53 -19.83 9.58 21.99
N CYS A 54 -20.04 8.38 22.55
CA CYS A 54 -20.06 7.13 21.79
C CYS A 54 -21.18 7.12 20.73
N LYS A 55 -22.40 7.56 21.07
CA LYS A 55 -23.50 7.64 20.07
C LYS A 55 -23.19 8.58 18.92
N LEU A 56 -22.56 9.72 19.21
CA LEU A 56 -22.09 10.65 18.18
C LEU A 56 -20.99 10.01 17.33
N LEU A 57 -20.06 9.29 17.97
CA LEU A 57 -19.01 8.55 17.26
C LEU A 57 -19.60 7.49 16.33
N ASP A 58 -20.62 6.75 16.73
CA ASP A 58 -21.30 5.77 15.86
C ASP A 58 -21.82 6.44 14.57
N GLN A 59 -22.42 7.63 14.69
CA GLN A 59 -22.88 8.41 13.53
C GLN A 59 -21.71 8.88 12.65
N MET A 60 -20.61 9.31 13.27
CA MET A 60 -19.39 9.69 12.54
C MET A 60 -18.79 8.51 11.80
N ILE A 61 -18.76 7.32 12.41
CA ILE A 61 -18.29 6.07 11.78
C ILE A 61 -19.16 5.73 10.57
N HIS A 62 -20.48 5.83 10.68
CA HIS A 62 -21.36 5.59 9.55
C HIS A 62 -21.12 6.54 8.37
N ALA A 63 -20.86 7.82 8.63
CA ALA A 63 -20.51 8.77 7.58
C ALA A 63 -19.12 8.48 6.98
N ALA A 64 -18.12 8.16 7.81
CA ALA A 64 -16.79 7.79 7.37
C ALA A 64 -16.80 6.54 6.47
N ARG A 65 -17.60 5.52 6.83
CA ARG A 65 -17.79 4.30 6.03
C ARG A 65 -18.26 4.59 4.62
N VAL A 66 -19.23 5.48 4.47
CA VAL A 66 -19.74 5.87 3.13
C VAL A 66 -18.65 6.55 2.30
N ALA A 67 -17.79 7.38 2.92
CA ALA A 67 -16.67 8.01 2.21
C ALA A 67 -15.70 6.96 1.64
N HIS A 68 -15.48 5.86 2.35
CA HIS A 68 -14.55 4.82 1.95
C HIS A 68 -15.16 3.68 1.14
N MET A 69 -16.48 3.62 0.92
CA MET A 69 -17.11 2.51 0.18
C MET A 69 -16.51 2.28 -1.21
N ASP A 70 -16.35 1.01 -1.57
CA ASP A 70 -16.10 0.58 -2.95
C ASP A 70 -17.41 0.26 -3.70
N GLU A 71 -17.30 -0.15 -4.96
CA GLU A 71 -18.44 -0.47 -5.82
C GLU A 71 -19.29 -1.64 -5.28
N LEU A 72 -18.65 -2.66 -4.70
CA LEU A 72 -19.34 -3.82 -4.14
C LEU A 72 -20.08 -3.43 -2.85
N GLU A 73 -19.42 -2.70 -1.96
CA GLU A 73 -20.02 -2.20 -0.72
C GLU A 73 -21.23 -1.30 -1.02
N LEU A 74 -21.14 -0.40 -2.00
CA LEU A 74 -22.28 0.42 -2.45
C LEU A 74 -23.41 -0.41 -3.07
N TYR A 75 -23.06 -1.46 -3.81
CA TYR A 75 -24.05 -2.35 -4.40
C TYR A 75 -24.91 -3.04 -3.34
N PHE A 76 -24.27 -3.51 -2.25
CA PHE A 76 -24.96 -4.21 -1.16
C PHE A 76 -25.60 -3.27 -0.12
N ALA A 77 -25.10 -2.04 0.05
CA ALA A 77 -25.54 -1.10 1.08
C ALA A 77 -26.80 -0.27 0.70
N ARG A 78 -27.70 -0.80 -0.15
CA ARG A 78 -28.85 -0.06 -0.68
C ARG A 78 -30.00 0.04 0.33
N GLY A 79 -30.57 1.24 0.48
CA GLY A 79 -31.72 1.51 1.34
C GLY A 79 -31.33 1.72 2.82
N ASP A 80 -32.10 1.14 3.73
CA ASP A 80 -31.86 1.19 5.19
C ASP A 80 -30.85 0.13 5.67
N ASP A 81 -30.42 -0.78 4.80
CA ASP A 81 -29.41 -1.77 5.14
C ASP A 81 -28.03 -1.10 5.17
N TYR A 82 -27.39 -1.12 6.33
CA TYR A 82 -26.05 -0.57 6.49
C TYR A 82 -24.99 -1.40 5.75
N GLY A 83 -25.33 -2.63 5.33
CA GLY A 83 -24.48 -3.52 4.54
C GLY A 83 -23.32 -4.12 5.33
N PRO A 84 -22.74 -5.25 4.88
CA PRO A 84 -21.46 -5.70 5.40
C PRO A 84 -20.36 -4.74 4.95
N PHE A 85 -19.53 -4.28 5.89
CA PHE A 85 -18.33 -3.51 5.58
C PHE A 85 -17.12 -4.43 5.56
N SER A 86 -16.25 -4.25 4.56
CA SER A 86 -14.96 -4.94 4.54
C SER A 86 -14.08 -4.49 5.71
N ALA A 87 -13.14 -5.34 6.14
CA ALA A 87 -12.13 -4.96 7.13
C ALA A 87 -11.34 -3.72 6.69
N ARG A 88 -11.06 -3.59 5.38
CA ARG A 88 -10.47 -2.38 4.78
C ARG A 88 -11.32 -1.14 5.08
N ASN A 89 -12.61 -1.17 4.78
CA ASN A 89 -13.49 -0.02 5.00
C ASN A 89 -13.55 0.35 6.48
N GLU A 90 -13.67 -0.63 7.37
CA GLU A 90 -13.64 -0.40 8.83
C GLU A 90 -12.34 0.28 9.28
N LEU A 91 -11.18 -0.23 8.85
CA LEU A 91 -9.87 0.33 9.20
C LEU A 91 -9.71 1.75 8.65
N GLU A 92 -10.02 1.99 7.38
CA GLU A 92 -9.91 3.31 6.75
C GLU A 92 -10.82 4.35 7.42
N SER A 93 -12.07 3.97 7.69
CA SER A 93 -13.05 4.84 8.33
C SER A 93 -12.63 5.25 9.74
N LEU A 94 -12.19 4.29 10.55
CA LEU A 94 -11.71 4.55 11.90
C LEU A 94 -10.39 5.33 11.90
N ASN A 95 -9.49 5.06 10.96
CA ASN A 95 -8.23 5.80 10.80
C ASN A 95 -8.47 7.26 10.38
N LEU A 96 -9.42 7.50 9.47
CA LEU A 96 -9.84 8.86 9.07
C LEU A 96 -10.34 9.64 10.29
N LEU A 97 -11.18 9.01 11.11
CA LEU A 97 -11.69 9.62 12.35
C LEU A 97 -10.56 9.88 13.34
N LEU A 98 -9.68 8.90 13.58
CA LEU A 98 -8.54 9.05 14.48
C LEU A 98 -7.66 10.24 14.07
N LYS A 99 -7.30 10.35 12.79
CA LYS A 99 -6.51 11.47 12.25
C LYS A 99 -7.21 12.81 12.43
N THR A 100 -8.52 12.86 12.15
CA THR A 100 -9.33 14.09 12.26
C THR A 100 -9.41 14.55 13.71
N VAL A 101 -9.75 13.65 14.63
CA VAL A 101 -9.89 13.96 16.06
C VAL A 101 -8.53 14.30 16.68
N ASN A 102 -7.45 13.59 16.34
CA ASN A 102 -6.11 13.94 16.82
C ASN A 102 -5.65 15.33 16.36
N THR A 103 -5.97 15.71 15.12
CA THR A 103 -5.67 17.07 14.63
C THR A 103 -6.39 18.13 15.45
N LEU A 104 -7.66 17.88 15.81
CA LEU A 104 -8.42 18.76 16.68
C LEU A 104 -7.87 18.77 18.11
N LEU A 105 -7.43 17.61 18.63
CA LEU A 105 -6.90 17.46 19.97
C LEU A 105 -5.61 18.26 20.17
N VAL A 106 -4.72 18.29 19.17
CA VAL A 106 -3.48 19.10 19.19
C VAL A 106 -3.79 20.59 19.26
N ALA A 107 -4.87 21.05 18.62
CA ALA A 107 -5.29 22.46 18.60
C ALA A 107 -6.23 22.85 19.75
N ALA A 108 -6.64 21.90 20.61
CA ALA A 108 -7.68 22.10 21.60
C ALA A 108 -7.20 22.82 22.87
N ASN A 109 -8.10 23.59 23.47
CA ASN A 109 -7.94 24.08 24.84
C ASN A 109 -8.23 22.98 25.88
N ASP A 110 -7.91 23.21 27.15
CA ASP A 110 -8.00 22.18 28.19
C ASP A 110 -9.44 21.68 28.45
N GLY A 111 -10.46 22.52 28.23
CA GLY A 111 -11.86 22.09 28.33
C GLY A 111 -12.26 21.12 27.22
N THR A 112 -11.84 21.38 25.99
CA THR A 112 -12.15 20.57 24.80
C THR A 112 -11.36 19.25 24.75
N LYS A 113 -10.15 19.20 25.32
CA LYS A 113 -9.32 17.98 25.31
C LYS A 113 -10.02 16.77 25.92
N GLY A 114 -10.85 16.95 26.95
CA GLY A 114 -11.54 15.85 27.62
C GLY A 114 -12.43 15.04 26.69
N VAL A 115 -13.36 15.69 25.98
CA VAL A 115 -14.28 15.00 25.07
C VAL A 115 -13.57 14.44 23.84
N LEU A 116 -12.55 15.13 23.33
CA LEU A 116 -11.76 14.64 22.20
C LEU A 116 -10.95 13.40 22.58
N GLN A 117 -10.36 13.36 23.78
CA GLN A 117 -9.64 12.18 24.27
C GLN A 117 -10.59 10.98 24.44
N LEU A 118 -11.81 11.20 24.94
CA LEU A 118 -12.83 10.13 25.02
C LEU A 118 -13.14 9.54 23.63
N LEU A 119 -13.25 10.37 22.60
CA LEU A 119 -13.47 9.90 21.22
C LEU A 119 -12.25 9.13 20.71
N VAL A 120 -11.03 9.62 20.94
CA VAL A 120 -9.79 8.92 20.55
C VAL A 120 -9.73 7.54 21.21
N ASP A 121 -9.96 7.45 22.51
CA ASP A 121 -9.88 6.20 23.26
C ASP A 121 -10.88 5.16 22.72
N GLU A 122 -12.12 5.58 22.45
CA GLU A 122 -13.14 4.69 21.85
C GLU A 122 -12.77 4.27 20.43
N ILE A 123 -12.26 5.18 19.58
CA ILE A 123 -11.78 4.85 18.24
C ILE A 123 -10.65 3.80 18.31
N LEU A 124 -9.70 3.94 19.25
CA LEU A 124 -8.61 2.99 19.44
C LEU A 124 -9.10 1.62 19.93
N VAL A 125 -10.17 1.58 20.75
CA VAL A 125 -10.83 0.32 21.13
C VAL A 125 -11.45 -0.36 19.90
N ARG A 126 -12.15 0.41 19.05
CA ARG A 126 -12.76 -0.12 17.82
C ARG A 126 -11.70 -0.63 16.83
N LEU A 127 -10.62 0.11 16.61
CA LEU A 127 -9.52 -0.32 15.74
C LEU A 127 -8.92 -1.65 16.21
N ARG A 128 -8.67 -1.80 17.51
CA ARG A 128 -8.19 -3.06 18.08
C ARG A 128 -9.17 -4.22 17.87
N SER A 129 -10.47 -3.94 17.94
CA SER A 129 -11.50 -4.98 17.74
C SER A 129 -11.55 -5.50 16.30
N VAL A 130 -11.22 -4.68 15.29
CA VAL A 130 -11.18 -5.12 13.89
C VAL A 130 -10.10 -6.19 13.70
N GLY A 131 -8.89 -5.98 14.23
CA GLY A 131 -7.78 -6.92 14.10
C GLY A 131 -7.92 -8.23 14.91
N LEU A 132 -8.71 -8.24 15.98
CA LEU A 132 -8.90 -9.42 16.84
C LEU A 132 -9.84 -10.48 16.25
N THR A 133 -10.43 -10.22 15.09
CA THR A 133 -11.34 -11.18 14.43
C THR A 133 -10.60 -12.35 13.79
N ASP A 134 -9.30 -12.19 13.49
CA ASP A 134 -8.46 -13.28 12.99
C ASP A 134 -7.66 -13.94 14.11
N LYS A 135 -8.06 -15.14 14.51
CA LYS A 135 -7.39 -15.91 15.58
C LYS A 135 -6.26 -16.80 15.06
N HIS A 136 -5.94 -16.74 13.76
CA HIS A 136 -4.88 -17.55 13.19
C HIS A 136 -3.52 -16.95 13.53
N GLN A 137 -2.93 -17.41 14.63
CA GLN A 137 -1.52 -17.15 14.90
C GLN A 137 -0.67 -17.88 13.86
N MET A 138 0.15 -17.12 13.13
CA MET A 138 1.13 -17.70 12.23
C MET A 138 2.24 -18.38 13.02
N ALA A 139 2.58 -19.61 12.65
CA ALA A 139 3.68 -20.34 13.27
C ALA A 139 5.03 -19.82 12.75
N LEU A 140 5.91 -19.42 13.67
CA LEU A 140 7.28 -19.04 13.33
C LEU A 140 8.09 -20.27 12.91
N GLN A 141 8.85 -20.13 11.84
CA GLN A 141 9.80 -21.13 11.35
C GLN A 141 11.23 -20.71 11.64
N THR A 142 12.08 -21.70 11.95
CA THR A 142 13.52 -21.47 12.11
C THR A 142 14.20 -21.67 10.76
N GLU A 143 14.45 -20.58 10.05
CA GLU A 143 15.19 -20.56 8.79
C GLU A 143 16.40 -19.63 8.86
N ASN A 144 17.39 -19.85 7.99
CA ASN A 144 18.50 -18.90 7.83
C ASN A 144 17.98 -17.64 7.14
N HIS A 145 18.17 -16.49 7.78
CA HIS A 145 17.71 -15.17 7.34
C HIS A 145 18.85 -14.15 7.28
N GLU A 146 20.12 -14.62 7.19
CA GLU A 146 21.30 -13.75 7.14
C GLU A 146 21.25 -12.72 6.00
N THR A 147 20.69 -13.10 4.85
CA THR A 147 20.58 -12.23 3.67
C THR A 147 19.55 -11.12 3.91
N GLU A 148 18.36 -11.46 4.40
CA GLU A 148 17.29 -10.53 4.76
C GLU A 148 17.70 -9.60 5.91
N ASP A 149 18.39 -10.12 6.92
CA ASP A 149 18.98 -9.33 8.00
C ASP A 149 19.98 -8.32 7.47
N SER A 150 20.78 -8.73 6.50
CA SER A 150 21.76 -7.84 5.87
C SER A 150 21.08 -6.73 5.08
N LEU A 151 19.91 -6.98 4.48
CA LEU A 151 19.09 -5.94 3.83
C LEU A 151 18.51 -4.95 4.85
N LEU A 152 17.96 -5.45 5.96
CA LEU A 152 17.43 -4.58 7.02
C LEU A 152 18.54 -3.69 7.60
N LYS A 153 19.70 -4.28 7.93
CA LYS A 153 20.89 -3.55 8.39
C LYS A 153 21.39 -2.53 7.37
N TRP A 154 21.41 -2.88 6.09
CA TRP A 154 21.73 -1.94 5.02
C TRP A 154 20.75 -0.77 5.00
N GLY A 155 19.44 -1.04 5.16
CA GLY A 155 18.42 -0.01 5.26
C GLY A 155 18.68 0.93 6.44
N GLU A 156 18.94 0.39 7.62
CA GLU A 156 19.21 1.14 8.86
C GLU A 156 20.44 2.04 8.71
N GLN A 157 21.52 1.54 8.09
CA GLN A 157 22.72 2.32 7.78
C GLN A 157 22.43 3.51 6.85
N HIS A 158 21.36 3.45 6.08
CA HIS A 158 20.93 4.52 5.18
C HIS A 158 19.70 5.29 5.69
N GLY A 159 19.37 5.16 6.98
CA GLY A 159 18.37 5.98 7.66
C GLY A 159 16.97 5.36 7.76
N VAL A 160 16.80 4.08 7.42
CA VAL A 160 15.57 3.36 7.78
C VAL A 160 15.49 3.26 9.31
N LYS A 161 14.31 3.51 9.86
CA LYS A 161 14.01 3.21 11.27
C LYS A 161 12.96 2.12 11.31
N SER A 162 13.26 1.03 12.01
CA SER A 162 12.39 -0.14 12.08
C SER A 162 12.13 -0.51 13.54
N LYS A 163 10.86 -0.80 13.86
CA LYS A 163 10.46 -1.55 15.06
C LYS A 163 10.25 -3.03 14.75
N LEU A 164 10.59 -3.46 13.55
CA LEU A 164 10.34 -4.77 13.00
C LEU A 164 11.67 -5.51 12.78
N GLN A 165 11.64 -6.82 12.97
CA GLN A 165 12.75 -7.74 12.70
C GLN A 165 12.33 -8.79 11.67
N ILE A 166 13.30 -9.43 11.02
CA ILE A 166 13.02 -10.49 10.05
C ILE A 166 12.47 -11.73 10.77
N ALA A 167 11.49 -12.37 10.15
CA ALA A 167 10.96 -13.65 10.59
C ALA A 167 10.52 -14.50 9.40
N PHE A 168 10.39 -15.81 9.62
CA PHE A 168 9.83 -16.74 8.65
C PHE A 168 8.58 -17.36 9.24
N PHE A 169 7.54 -17.47 8.43
CA PHE A 169 6.22 -17.93 8.85
C PHE A 169 5.77 -19.10 7.99
N GLU A 170 5.24 -20.12 8.64
CA GLU A 170 4.69 -21.29 7.94
C GLU A 170 3.58 -20.86 6.98
N GLY A 171 3.73 -21.24 5.71
CA GLY A 171 2.75 -20.94 4.65
C GLY A 171 2.87 -19.55 4.00
N ALA A 172 3.54 -18.58 4.63
CA ALA A 172 3.78 -17.25 4.04
C ALA A 172 5.25 -16.98 3.68
N GLY A 173 6.18 -17.81 4.17
CA GLY A 173 7.61 -17.62 3.94
C GLY A 173 8.17 -16.45 4.76
N ARG A 174 9.15 -15.73 4.19
CA ARG A 174 9.76 -14.58 4.86
C ARG A 174 8.74 -13.49 5.14
N GLY A 175 8.93 -12.76 6.22
CA GLY A 175 8.09 -11.67 6.65
C GLY A 175 8.82 -10.79 7.67
N MET A 176 8.05 -9.92 8.33
CA MET A 176 8.54 -9.13 9.45
C MET A 176 7.69 -9.34 10.70
N LEU A 177 8.35 -9.34 11.86
CA LEU A 177 7.74 -9.47 13.17
C LEU A 177 8.02 -8.21 13.98
N ALA A 178 7.06 -7.76 14.79
CA ALA A 178 7.30 -6.66 15.73
C ALA A 178 8.34 -7.09 16.78
N SER A 179 9.39 -6.29 16.94
CA SER A 179 10.44 -6.50 17.95
C SER A 179 10.07 -5.93 19.32
N GLU A 180 9.04 -5.09 19.36
CA GLU A 180 8.45 -4.46 20.54
C GLU A 180 6.94 -4.29 20.34
N ASP A 181 6.21 -3.91 21.40
CA ASP A 181 4.79 -3.59 21.29
C ASP A 181 4.60 -2.33 20.41
N ILE A 182 3.77 -2.46 19.37
CA ILE A 182 3.43 -1.36 18.44
C ILE A 182 1.95 -1.03 18.60
N GLY A 183 1.67 0.19 19.08
CA GLY A 183 0.32 0.70 19.23
C GLY A 183 -0.31 1.15 17.92
N VAL A 184 -1.64 1.27 17.90
CA VAL A 184 -2.35 1.89 16.78
C VAL A 184 -1.91 3.35 16.64
N GLY A 185 -1.42 3.71 15.45
CA GLY A 185 -0.89 5.05 15.15
C GLY A 185 0.62 5.19 15.34
N ASP A 186 1.28 4.19 15.94
CA ASP A 186 2.74 4.17 16.01
C ASP A 186 3.36 3.91 14.64
N ILE A 187 4.55 4.46 14.42
CA ILE A 187 5.33 4.22 13.20
C ILE A 187 6.10 2.91 13.40
N ALA A 188 5.69 1.87 12.67
CA ALA A 188 6.41 0.59 12.64
C ALA A 188 7.69 0.64 11.79
N LEU A 189 7.65 1.38 10.68
CA LEU A 189 8.73 1.47 9.71
C LEU A 189 8.74 2.87 9.06
N GLU A 190 9.89 3.53 9.08
CA GLU A 190 10.15 4.82 8.41
C GLU A 190 11.26 4.62 7.37
N ILE A 191 10.98 4.93 6.10
CA ILE A 191 11.92 4.71 4.98
C ILE A 191 12.22 6.04 4.29
N PRO A 192 13.49 6.46 4.18
CA PRO A 192 13.86 7.62 3.37
C PRO A 192 13.54 7.42 1.89
N GLU A 193 12.98 8.44 1.22
CA GLU A 193 12.68 8.39 -0.23
C GLU A 193 13.90 8.03 -1.09
N SER A 194 15.12 8.35 -0.63
CA SER A 194 16.36 7.98 -1.33
C SER A 194 16.60 6.47 -1.45
N LEU A 195 15.86 5.64 -0.70
CA LEU A 195 15.90 4.18 -0.76
C LEU A 195 14.72 3.59 -1.52
N ILE A 196 13.86 4.42 -2.10
CA ILE A 196 12.76 3.98 -2.96
C ILE A 196 13.27 3.93 -4.40
N ILE A 197 13.00 2.81 -5.08
CA ILE A 197 13.27 2.64 -6.50
C ILE A 197 12.03 3.14 -7.25
N SER A 198 12.15 4.31 -7.85
CA SER A 198 11.06 5.03 -8.55
C SER A 198 11.52 5.60 -9.89
N GLU A 199 10.59 6.20 -10.64
CA GLU A 199 10.87 6.95 -11.87
C GLU A 199 11.92 8.05 -11.66
N GLU A 200 11.91 8.74 -10.52
CA GLU A 200 12.87 9.79 -10.20
C GLU A 200 14.31 9.24 -10.09
N LEU A 201 14.47 8.04 -9.55
CA LEU A 201 15.75 7.35 -9.51
C LEU A 201 16.19 6.92 -10.93
N LEU A 202 15.25 6.36 -11.70
CA LEU A 202 15.51 5.95 -13.08
C LEU A 202 15.99 7.14 -13.92
N CYS A 203 15.36 8.31 -13.80
CA CYS A 203 15.71 9.54 -14.53
C CYS A 203 17.17 9.99 -14.33
N GLN A 204 17.82 9.56 -13.24
CA GLN A 204 19.22 9.87 -12.93
C GLN A 204 20.21 8.87 -13.56
N SER A 205 19.71 7.77 -14.14
CA SER A 205 20.53 6.73 -14.75
C SER A 205 20.85 7.01 -16.22
N ASP A 206 21.98 6.48 -16.67
CA ASP A 206 22.37 6.40 -18.07
C ASP A 206 21.36 5.61 -18.93
N MET A 207 20.66 4.63 -18.34
CA MET A 207 19.64 3.86 -19.04
C MET A 207 18.45 4.73 -19.45
N PHE A 208 18.02 5.66 -18.60
CA PHE A 208 16.95 6.59 -18.96
C PHE A 208 17.32 7.44 -20.17
N LEU A 209 18.57 7.90 -20.26
CA LEU A 209 19.04 8.68 -21.41
C LEU A 209 18.95 7.89 -22.73
N ALA A 210 19.16 6.57 -22.70
CA ALA A 210 19.01 5.71 -23.86
C ALA A 210 17.54 5.45 -24.21
N LEU A 211 16.67 5.32 -23.21
CA LEU A 211 15.28 4.90 -23.38
C LEU A 211 14.28 6.04 -23.60
N LYS A 212 14.55 7.26 -23.11
CA LYS A 212 13.60 8.39 -23.11
C LYS A 212 13.03 8.76 -24.49
N ASP A 213 13.78 8.54 -25.56
CA ASP A 213 13.40 8.89 -26.93
C ASP A 213 12.87 7.66 -27.71
N VAL A 214 12.63 6.54 -27.02
CA VAL A 214 12.06 5.33 -27.62
C VAL A 214 10.55 5.34 -27.38
N ASN A 215 9.79 5.80 -28.39
CA ASN A 215 8.35 6.03 -28.31
C ASN A 215 7.49 4.83 -27.86
N SER A 216 8.01 3.60 -27.92
CA SER A 216 7.28 2.38 -27.58
C SER A 216 7.44 1.92 -26.13
N ILE A 217 8.20 2.64 -25.29
CA ILE A 217 8.58 2.17 -23.95
C ILE A 217 7.96 3.06 -22.88
N THR A 218 7.16 2.46 -22.00
CA THR A 218 6.59 3.15 -20.84
C THR A 218 7.60 3.25 -19.70
N THR A 219 7.41 4.20 -18.77
CA THR A 219 8.26 4.34 -17.57
C THR A 219 8.33 3.03 -16.78
N GLU A 220 7.22 2.31 -16.62
CA GLU A 220 7.17 1.02 -15.93
C GLU A 220 8.06 -0.03 -16.62
N THR A 221 8.04 -0.04 -17.95
CA THR A 221 8.91 -0.91 -18.75
C THR A 221 10.38 -0.50 -18.56
N MET A 222 10.69 0.80 -18.54
CA MET A 222 12.06 1.26 -18.28
C MET A 222 12.56 0.86 -16.89
N LEU A 223 11.70 0.93 -15.87
CA LEU A 223 12.01 0.51 -14.50
C LEU A 223 12.29 -0.99 -14.41
N LEU A 224 11.52 -1.80 -15.15
CA LEU A 224 11.76 -3.23 -15.28
C LEU A 224 13.14 -3.52 -15.90
N LEU A 225 13.45 -2.88 -17.03
CA LEU A 225 14.74 -3.02 -17.71
C LEU A 225 15.90 -2.55 -16.83
N TRP A 226 15.70 -1.47 -16.07
CA TRP A 226 16.66 -0.99 -15.09
C TRP A 226 16.92 -2.02 -14.00
N SER A 227 15.86 -2.62 -13.44
CA SER A 227 15.98 -3.68 -12.43
C SER A 227 16.73 -4.91 -12.96
N MET A 228 16.53 -5.29 -14.23
CA MET A 228 17.31 -6.36 -14.86
C MET A 228 18.81 -6.06 -14.82
N ARG A 229 19.22 -4.85 -15.22
CA ARG A 229 20.64 -4.48 -15.21
C ARG A 229 21.18 -4.37 -13.79
N GLU A 230 20.46 -3.73 -12.89
CA GLU A 230 20.93 -3.48 -11.53
C GLU A 230 21.09 -4.75 -10.71
N ARG A 231 20.28 -5.78 -10.96
CA ARG A 231 20.46 -7.12 -10.39
C ARG A 231 21.86 -7.69 -10.64
N HIS A 232 22.47 -7.36 -11.78
CA HIS A 232 23.81 -7.83 -12.17
C HIS A 232 24.91 -6.77 -11.94
N ASN A 233 24.56 -5.61 -11.40
CA ASN A 233 25.50 -4.52 -11.14
C ASN A 233 26.10 -4.65 -9.73
N SER A 234 27.33 -5.14 -9.65
CA SER A 234 28.06 -5.31 -8.38
C SER A 234 28.34 -3.99 -7.63
N SER A 235 28.23 -2.85 -8.30
CA SER A 235 28.38 -1.51 -7.73
C SER A 235 27.03 -0.82 -7.46
N SER A 236 25.90 -1.53 -7.64
CA SER A 236 24.58 -0.98 -7.39
C SER A 236 24.43 -0.57 -5.92
N LYS A 237 23.86 0.61 -5.68
CA LYS A 237 23.39 1.01 -4.35
C LYS A 237 22.40 -0.01 -3.77
N PHE A 238 21.60 -0.63 -4.64
CA PHE A 238 20.54 -1.56 -4.29
C PHE A 238 20.97 -3.03 -4.41
N LYS A 239 22.29 -3.30 -4.49
CA LYS A 239 22.82 -4.66 -4.61
C LYS A 239 22.23 -5.61 -3.56
N MET A 240 22.21 -5.19 -2.28
CA MET A 240 21.68 -6.00 -1.19
C MET A 240 20.22 -6.39 -1.43
N PHE A 241 19.40 -5.46 -1.89
CA PHE A 241 18.00 -5.73 -2.23
C PHE A 241 17.89 -6.81 -3.30
N PHE A 242 18.62 -6.67 -4.40
CA PHE A 242 18.58 -7.65 -5.49
C PHE A 242 19.11 -9.03 -5.10
N GLU A 243 20.09 -9.11 -4.19
CA GLU A 243 20.60 -10.37 -3.66
C GLU A 243 19.61 -11.08 -2.72
N THR A 244 18.67 -10.35 -2.10
CA THR A 244 17.62 -10.93 -1.23
C THR A 244 16.40 -11.42 -2.00
N LEU A 245 16.23 -11.00 -3.26
CA LEU A 245 15.07 -11.39 -4.05
C LEU A 245 15.16 -12.87 -4.43
N PRO A 246 14.00 -13.57 -4.50
CA PRO A 246 14.01 -14.97 -4.89
C PRO A 246 14.49 -15.11 -6.35
N SER A 247 15.13 -16.23 -6.65
CA SER A 247 15.57 -16.53 -8.02
C SER A 247 14.38 -16.72 -8.97
N ASN A 248 13.25 -17.20 -8.46
CA ASN A 248 11.98 -17.37 -9.18
C ASN A 248 10.84 -16.87 -8.31
N PHE A 249 9.83 -16.24 -8.91
CA PHE A 249 8.60 -15.90 -8.22
C PHE A 249 7.55 -16.99 -8.43
N ASN A 250 6.59 -17.08 -7.51
CA ASN A 250 5.50 -18.05 -7.59
C ASN A 250 4.26 -17.45 -8.29
N THR A 251 4.46 -16.60 -9.30
CA THR A 251 3.33 -16.08 -10.08
C THR A 251 2.89 -17.12 -11.10
N GLY A 252 1.64 -17.00 -11.57
CA GLY A 252 1.12 -17.87 -12.63
C GLY A 252 1.90 -17.77 -13.95
N LEU A 253 2.71 -16.73 -14.14
CA LEU A 253 3.53 -16.54 -15.35
C LEU A 253 4.70 -17.53 -15.44
N SER A 254 5.19 -18.02 -14.30
CA SER A 254 6.29 -18.98 -14.21
C SER A 254 5.84 -20.42 -13.90
N PHE A 255 4.52 -20.69 -13.86
CA PHE A 255 4.01 -22.04 -13.69
C PHE A 255 4.54 -23.01 -14.76
N GLY A 256 4.99 -24.17 -14.29
CA GLY A 256 5.36 -25.30 -15.13
C GLY A 256 4.16 -25.91 -15.84
N ILE A 257 4.44 -26.82 -16.79
CA ILE A 257 3.43 -27.46 -17.64
C ILE A 257 2.37 -28.19 -16.81
N ASP A 258 2.76 -28.91 -15.77
CA ASP A 258 1.83 -29.68 -14.93
C ASP A 258 0.85 -28.79 -14.16
N ALA A 259 1.34 -27.65 -13.65
CA ALA A 259 0.52 -26.66 -12.96
C ALA A 259 -0.47 -25.98 -13.93
N LEU A 260 -0.01 -25.65 -15.14
CA LEU A 260 -0.88 -25.11 -16.19
C LEU A 260 -1.94 -26.12 -16.66
N ALA A 261 -1.57 -27.39 -16.85
CA ALA A 261 -2.51 -28.44 -17.23
C ALA A 261 -3.62 -28.62 -16.18
N SER A 262 -3.30 -28.42 -14.90
CA SER A 262 -4.28 -28.46 -13.81
C SER A 262 -5.29 -27.30 -13.85
N LEU A 263 -4.99 -26.23 -14.59
CA LEU A 263 -5.86 -25.07 -14.78
C LEU A 263 -6.65 -25.15 -16.10
N GLU A 264 -6.43 -26.17 -16.94
CA GLU A 264 -7.08 -26.29 -18.24
C GLU A 264 -8.61 -26.20 -18.13
N GLY A 265 -9.23 -25.39 -19.00
CA GLY A 265 -10.67 -25.14 -19.00
C GLY A 265 -11.15 -24.10 -17.98
N THR A 266 -10.24 -23.49 -17.20
CA THR A 266 -10.57 -22.34 -16.34
C THR A 266 -10.28 -21.02 -17.04
N LEU A 267 -10.99 -19.95 -16.65
CA LEU A 267 -10.71 -18.59 -17.12
C LEU A 267 -9.27 -18.15 -16.77
N LEU A 268 -8.78 -18.58 -15.61
CA LEU A 268 -7.41 -18.28 -15.15
C LEU A 268 -6.36 -18.84 -16.12
N PHE A 269 -6.57 -20.02 -16.70
CA PHE A 269 -5.66 -20.57 -17.71
C PHE A 269 -5.58 -19.66 -18.94
N ASP A 270 -6.72 -19.23 -19.46
CA ASP A 270 -6.78 -18.36 -20.63
C ASP A 270 -6.10 -17.00 -20.35
N GLU A 271 -6.35 -16.42 -19.18
CA GLU A 271 -5.72 -15.17 -18.73
C GLU A 271 -4.19 -15.31 -18.61
N LEU A 272 -3.69 -16.40 -18.02
CA LEU A 272 -2.26 -16.65 -17.89
C LEU A 272 -1.59 -16.86 -19.25
N MET A 273 -2.24 -17.58 -20.18
CA MET A 273 -1.71 -17.79 -21.52
C MET A 273 -1.65 -16.48 -22.31
N GLN A 274 -2.68 -15.64 -22.21
CA GLN A 274 -2.69 -14.30 -22.81
C GLN A 274 -1.60 -13.40 -22.23
N ALA A 275 -1.44 -13.40 -20.89
CA ALA A 275 -0.41 -12.60 -20.23
C ALA A 275 1.01 -13.04 -20.66
N ARG A 276 1.29 -14.35 -20.71
CA ARG A 276 2.57 -14.89 -21.20
C ARG A 276 2.85 -14.51 -22.65
N GLN A 277 1.83 -14.64 -23.52
CA GLN A 277 1.96 -14.26 -24.93
C GLN A 277 2.24 -12.76 -25.07
N HIS A 278 1.53 -11.93 -24.30
CA HIS A 278 1.73 -10.48 -24.30
C HIS A 278 3.16 -10.10 -23.89
N LEU A 279 3.67 -10.66 -22.79
CA LEU A 279 5.04 -10.41 -22.34
C LEU A 279 6.07 -10.91 -23.37
N ARG A 280 5.81 -12.06 -24.00
CA ARG A 280 6.69 -12.59 -25.05
C ARG A 280 6.77 -11.67 -26.25
N GLN A 281 5.63 -11.17 -26.72
CA GLN A 281 5.57 -10.21 -27.80
C GLN A 281 6.31 -8.92 -27.44
N GLN A 282 6.10 -8.40 -26.22
CA GLN A 282 6.80 -7.20 -25.75
C GLN A 282 8.32 -7.40 -25.75
N TYR A 283 8.81 -8.55 -25.28
CA TYR A 283 10.24 -8.88 -25.32
C TYR A 283 10.77 -8.91 -26.77
N ASP A 284 10.10 -9.64 -27.66
CA ASP A 284 10.54 -9.83 -29.04
C ASP A 284 10.50 -8.53 -29.86
N GLU A 285 9.65 -7.57 -29.50
CA GLU A 285 9.60 -6.23 -30.10
C GLU A 285 10.70 -5.29 -29.58
N LEU A 286 10.99 -5.35 -28.27
CA LEU A 286 11.92 -4.41 -27.61
C LEU A 286 13.39 -4.77 -27.84
N PHE A 287 13.78 -6.00 -27.53
CA PHE A 287 15.19 -6.34 -27.36
C PHE A 287 16.02 -6.32 -28.65
N PRO A 288 15.52 -6.72 -29.82
CA PRO A 288 16.27 -6.56 -31.07
C PRO A 288 16.62 -5.10 -31.36
N VAL A 289 15.68 -4.18 -31.12
CA VAL A 289 15.88 -2.74 -31.35
C VAL A 289 16.86 -2.16 -30.33
N LEU A 290 16.66 -2.45 -29.05
CA LEU A 290 17.49 -1.92 -27.97
C LEU A 290 18.93 -2.44 -28.02
N SER A 291 19.12 -3.74 -28.26
CA SER A 291 20.44 -4.35 -28.37
C SER A 291 21.22 -3.82 -29.58
N THR A 292 20.53 -3.49 -30.68
CA THR A 292 21.15 -2.90 -31.87
C THR A 292 21.52 -1.43 -31.64
N LYS A 293 20.62 -0.65 -31.04
CA LYS A 293 20.80 0.80 -30.87
C LYS A 293 21.76 1.14 -29.73
N PHE A 294 21.79 0.33 -28.67
CA PHE A 294 22.53 0.58 -27.44
C PHE A 294 23.21 -0.70 -26.90
N PRO A 295 24.12 -1.33 -27.67
CA PRO A 295 24.71 -2.64 -27.34
C PRO A 295 25.53 -2.65 -26.04
N GLU A 296 26.10 -1.51 -25.64
CA GLU A 296 26.86 -1.39 -24.38
C GLU A 296 25.96 -1.45 -23.13
N ILE A 297 24.69 -1.05 -23.28
CA ILE A 297 23.70 -1.05 -22.19
C ILE A 297 22.93 -2.37 -22.20
N PHE A 298 22.40 -2.79 -23.36
CA PHE A 298 21.52 -3.95 -23.49
C PHE A 298 22.30 -5.19 -23.97
N LYS A 299 23.09 -5.76 -23.05
CA LYS A 299 23.86 -6.98 -23.31
C LYS A 299 22.97 -8.22 -23.24
N GLN A 300 23.09 -9.12 -24.22
CA GLN A 300 22.20 -10.26 -24.40
C GLN A 300 22.21 -11.26 -23.23
N ASP A 301 23.32 -11.37 -22.49
CA ASP A 301 23.47 -12.22 -21.31
C ASP A 301 22.65 -11.71 -20.11
N ILE A 302 22.52 -10.39 -19.97
CA ILE A 302 21.71 -9.74 -18.93
C ILE A 302 20.26 -9.63 -19.37
N PHE A 303 20.04 -9.26 -20.62
CA PHE A 303 18.71 -8.97 -21.17
C PHE A 303 18.11 -10.16 -21.92
N SER A 304 18.10 -11.32 -21.24
CA SER A 304 17.48 -12.55 -21.70
C SER A 304 15.98 -12.59 -21.40
N TRP A 305 15.25 -13.51 -22.04
CA TRP A 305 13.84 -13.75 -21.77
C TRP A 305 13.58 -14.08 -20.30
N ASP A 306 14.40 -14.93 -19.70
CA ASP A 306 14.22 -15.36 -18.31
C ASP A 306 14.41 -14.19 -17.33
N ASN A 307 15.40 -13.34 -17.58
CA ASN A 307 15.61 -12.14 -16.75
C ASN A 307 14.51 -11.10 -16.95
N PHE A 308 13.96 -11.00 -18.17
CA PHE A 308 12.83 -10.11 -18.44
C PHE A 308 11.58 -10.58 -17.70
N LEU A 309 11.24 -11.86 -17.80
CA LEU A 309 10.11 -12.46 -17.09
C LEU A 309 10.29 -12.32 -15.57
N TRP A 310 11.48 -12.60 -15.04
CA TRP A 310 11.80 -12.39 -13.62
C TRP A 310 11.55 -10.94 -13.17
N ALA A 311 11.95 -9.96 -13.99
CA ALA A 311 11.75 -8.56 -13.66
C ALA A 311 10.26 -8.16 -13.75
N CYS A 312 9.48 -8.71 -14.68
CA CYS A 312 8.01 -8.55 -14.68
C CYS A 312 7.42 -9.04 -13.36
N GLU A 313 7.76 -10.27 -12.97
CA GLU A 313 7.23 -10.89 -11.77
C GLU A 313 7.65 -10.17 -10.48
N LEU A 314 8.87 -9.64 -10.42
CA LEU A 314 9.32 -8.76 -9.34
C LEU A 314 8.40 -7.56 -9.19
N TRP A 315 8.17 -6.81 -10.26
CA TRP A 315 7.34 -5.62 -10.20
C TRP A 315 5.86 -5.95 -9.91
N TYR A 316 5.33 -7.06 -10.43
CA TYR A 316 3.98 -7.50 -10.12
C TYR A 316 3.80 -7.96 -8.66
N SER A 317 4.84 -8.54 -8.05
CA SER A 317 4.75 -9.11 -6.71
C SER A 317 5.16 -8.14 -5.59
N ASN A 318 6.05 -7.17 -5.89
CA ASN A 318 6.70 -6.35 -4.87
C ASN A 318 6.51 -4.84 -5.06
N SER A 319 5.87 -4.38 -6.14
CA SER A 319 5.64 -2.94 -6.31
C SER A 319 4.55 -2.41 -5.40
N MET A 320 4.71 -1.15 -5.01
CA MET A 320 3.79 -0.41 -4.16
C MET A 320 3.53 0.97 -4.80
N MET A 321 2.30 1.46 -4.69
CA MET A 321 1.98 2.82 -5.11
C MET A 321 2.20 3.79 -3.94
N VAL A 322 3.08 4.77 -4.13
CA VAL A 322 3.47 5.74 -3.10
C VAL A 322 3.30 7.15 -3.62
N VAL A 323 2.76 8.04 -2.79
CA VAL A 323 2.81 9.49 -3.06
C VAL A 323 4.15 10.01 -2.56
N LEU A 324 5.07 10.28 -3.48
CA LEU A 324 6.41 10.79 -3.16
C LEU A 324 6.37 12.29 -2.87
N SER A 325 7.51 12.88 -2.47
CA SER A 325 7.65 14.34 -2.27
C SER A 325 7.29 15.16 -3.51
N SER A 326 7.37 14.56 -4.72
CA SER A 326 6.91 15.13 -5.98
C SER A 326 5.38 15.32 -6.05
N ARG A 327 4.63 14.79 -5.07
CA ARG A 327 3.15 14.71 -5.01
C ARG A 327 2.52 13.88 -6.12
N LYS A 328 3.32 13.17 -6.90
CA LYS A 328 2.88 12.18 -7.88
C LYS A 328 2.69 10.84 -7.18
N LEU A 329 1.59 10.17 -7.49
CA LEU A 329 1.38 8.78 -7.13
C LEU A 329 2.20 7.92 -8.10
N THR A 330 3.18 7.21 -7.58
CA THR A 330 4.19 6.51 -8.37
C THR A 330 4.30 5.06 -7.95
N THR A 331 4.33 4.14 -8.92
CA THR A 331 4.63 2.73 -8.68
C THR A 331 6.13 2.57 -8.43
N CYS A 332 6.48 2.00 -7.28
CA CYS A 332 7.84 1.92 -6.78
C CYS A 332 8.17 0.52 -6.25
N LEU A 333 9.45 0.17 -6.18
CA LEU A 333 9.93 -0.90 -5.28
C LEU A 333 10.50 -0.25 -4.02
N ILE A 334 10.12 -0.78 -2.86
CA ILE A 334 10.57 -0.28 -1.56
C ILE A 334 11.31 -1.43 -0.85
N PRO A 335 12.65 -1.50 -0.94
CA PRO A 335 13.42 -2.68 -0.55
C PRO A 335 13.07 -3.28 0.82
N VAL A 336 13.06 -2.46 1.88
CA VAL A 336 12.79 -2.95 3.24
C VAL A 336 11.29 -3.20 3.46
N ALA A 337 10.40 -2.34 2.95
CA ALA A 337 8.96 -2.56 3.09
C ALA A 337 8.47 -3.79 2.29
N GLY A 338 9.17 -4.16 1.21
CA GLY A 338 8.89 -5.35 0.42
C GLY A 338 9.16 -6.67 1.14
N LEU A 339 9.68 -6.64 2.38
CA LEU A 339 9.79 -7.80 3.27
C LEU A 339 8.51 -8.06 4.07
N MET A 340 7.55 -7.13 4.10
CA MET A 340 6.28 -7.30 4.81
C MET A 340 5.30 -8.11 3.96
N ASN A 341 4.62 -9.06 4.61
CA ASN A 341 3.55 -9.84 3.98
C ASN A 341 2.22 -9.08 3.97
N HIS A 342 1.32 -9.47 3.07
CA HIS A 342 -0.07 -9.03 3.08
C HIS A 342 -0.85 -9.74 4.19
N SER A 343 -1.77 -9.04 4.86
CA SER A 343 -2.71 -9.59 5.86
C SER A 343 -4.15 -9.56 5.36
#